data_AF-A0A4Y2VZR2-F1
#
_entry.id   AF-A0A4Y2VZR2-F1
#
_cell.length_a   1.000
_cell.length_b   1.000
_cell.length_c   1.000
_cell.angle_alpha   90.00
_cell.angle_beta   90.00
_cell.angle_gamma   90.00
#
_symmetry.space_group_name_H-M   'P 1'
#
loop_
_entity.id
_entity.type
_entity.pdbx_description
1 polymer ?
#
loop_
_entity_poly.entity_id
_entity_poly.type
_entity_poly.pdbx_seq_one_letter_code
_entity_poly.pdbx_strand_id
1 'polypeptide(L)'
;SNSVPTSRFLFPRGDDMPSCKTDQGEWGVCVDVRLCYAARRAINAGNHPIRCGWINNFVPKVCCHPDQVQHPKMIFRPNRNRSQRRRDYY
;
A
#
# COMPACT_ATOMS: atom_id res chain seq x y z
N SER A 1 -13.12 5.08 24.74
CA SER A 1 -11.86 5.21 23.99
C SER A 1 -12.09 4.85 22.53
N ASN A 2 -12.12 5.84 21.62
CA ASN A 2 -12.36 5.66 20.19
C ASN A 2 -11.03 5.47 19.45
N SER A 3 -10.42 4.29 19.57
CA SER A 3 -9.30 3.90 18.72
C SER A 3 -9.86 3.34 17.42
N VAL A 4 -9.91 4.17 16.37
CA VAL A 4 -10.20 3.70 15.00
C VAL A 4 -9.09 2.72 14.63
N PRO A 5 -9.40 1.45 14.30
CA PRO A 5 -8.38 0.54 13.83
C PRO A 5 -7.88 1.07 12.50
N THR A 6 -6.68 1.67 12.50
CA THR A 6 -5.95 1.97 11.27
C THR A 6 -5.83 0.66 10.53
N SER A 7 -6.58 0.55 9.43
CA SER A 7 -6.70 -0.63 8.60
C SER A 7 -5.35 -1.34 8.49
N ARG A 8 -5.23 -2.56 9.07
CA ARG A 8 -4.05 -3.43 8.94
C ARG A 8 -3.60 -3.62 7.49
N PHE A 9 -4.48 -3.32 6.54
CA PHE A 9 -4.25 -3.32 5.11
C PHE A 9 -3.36 -2.16 4.62
N LEU A 10 -3.35 -1.02 5.31
CA LEU A 10 -2.52 0.14 4.94
C LEU A 10 -1.11 0.05 5.54
N PHE A 11 -0.98 -0.66 6.67
CA PHE A 11 0.27 -0.81 7.41
C PHE A 11 0.34 -2.25 7.98
N PRO A 12 0.72 -3.26 7.17
CA PRO A 12 1.01 -4.57 7.71
C PRO A 12 2.13 -4.45 8.75
N ARG A 13 1.98 -5.13 9.88
CA ARG A 13 3.04 -5.19 10.90
C ARG A 13 4.18 -6.04 10.35
N GLY A 14 5.41 -5.86 10.84
CA GLY A 14 6.59 -6.57 10.34
C GLY A 14 6.41 -8.10 10.29
N ASP A 15 5.63 -8.67 11.21
CA ASP A 15 5.31 -10.11 11.27
C ASP A 15 4.32 -10.60 10.18
N ASP A 16 3.61 -9.71 9.48
CA ASP A 16 2.61 -10.06 8.44
C ASP A 16 3.19 -10.02 7.00
N MET A 17 4.47 -9.69 6.84
CA MET A 17 5.14 -9.58 5.54
C MET A 17 6.10 -10.76 5.36
N PRO A 18 5.68 -11.85 4.68
CA PRO A 18 6.57 -12.98 4.46
C PRO A 18 7.79 -12.53 3.64
N SER A 19 8.95 -13.01 4.06
CA SER A 19 10.18 -12.84 3.31
C SER A 19 10.10 -13.59 1.98
N CYS A 20 10.72 -13.03 0.96
CA CYS A 20 10.75 -13.59 -0.38
C CYS A 20 12.10 -13.30 -1.04
N LYS A 21 12.40 -13.99 -2.14
CA LYS A 21 13.57 -13.69 -2.97
C LYS A 21 13.17 -12.93 -4.23
N THR A 22 13.93 -11.88 -4.56
CA THR A 22 13.81 -11.15 -5.82
C THR A 22 14.32 -12.02 -6.99
N ASP A 23 14.09 -11.56 -8.22
CA ASP A 23 14.64 -12.16 -9.45
C ASP A 23 16.18 -12.17 -9.45
N GLN A 24 16.79 -11.22 -8.73
CA GLN A 24 18.24 -11.12 -8.54
C GLN A 24 18.76 -12.00 -7.38
N GLY A 25 17.88 -12.76 -6.71
CA GLY A 25 18.24 -13.64 -5.60
C GLY A 25 18.40 -12.95 -4.25
N GLU A 26 18.14 -11.65 -4.17
CA GLU A 26 18.22 -10.85 -2.95
C GLU A 26 17.01 -11.06 -2.04
N TRP A 27 17.18 -10.83 -0.74
CA TRP A 27 16.08 -10.90 0.21
C TRP A 27 15.19 -9.66 0.14
N GLY A 28 13.89 -9.91 0.05
CA GLY A 28 12.86 -8.87 0.00
C GLY A 28 11.66 -9.18 0.89
N VAL A 29 10.69 -8.28 0.81
CA VAL A 29 9.42 -8.37 1.54
C VAL A 29 8.25 -8.45 0.58
N CYS A 30 7.25 -9.25 0.93
CA CYS A 30 6.05 -9.42 0.13
C CYS A 30 5.06 -8.27 0.37
N VAL A 31 5.00 -7.31 -0.56
CA VAL A 31 4.23 -6.06 -0.46
C VAL A 31 3.14 -5.98 -1.52
N ASP A 32 2.17 -5.10 -1.34
CA ASP A 32 1.26 -4.69 -2.43
C ASP A 32 2.06 -4.16 -3.63
N VAL A 33 1.69 -4.57 -4.84
CA VAL A 33 2.33 -4.15 -6.10
C VAL A 33 2.48 -2.64 -6.24
N ARG A 34 1.55 -1.87 -5.67
CA ARG A 34 1.53 -0.40 -5.75
C ARG A 34 2.61 0.25 -4.87
N LEU A 35 3.07 -0.45 -3.85
CA LEU A 35 4.09 0.03 -2.91
C LEU A 35 5.51 -0.21 -3.42
N CYS A 36 5.72 -1.14 -4.35
CA CYS A 36 7.07 -1.43 -4.85
C CYS A 36 7.43 -0.59 -6.08
N TYR A 37 8.44 0.26 -5.97
CA TYR A 37 8.90 1.09 -7.10
C TYR A 37 9.40 0.25 -8.28
N ALA A 38 10.24 -0.75 -8.00
CA ALA A 38 10.79 -1.65 -9.01
C ALA A 38 9.69 -2.42 -9.76
N ALA A 39 8.67 -2.90 -9.02
CA ALA A 39 7.54 -3.61 -9.63
C ALA A 39 6.73 -2.70 -10.58
N ARG A 40 6.48 -1.45 -10.19
CA ARG A 40 5.80 -0.47 -11.05
C ARG A 40 6.61 -0.19 -12.32
N ARG A 41 7.93 -0.06 -12.21
CA ARG A 41 8.83 0.11 -13.35
C ARG A 41 8.80 -1.10 -14.28
N ALA A 42 8.85 -2.31 -13.72
CA ALA A 42 8.77 -3.56 -14.50
C ALA A 42 7.47 -3.63 -15.29
N ILE A 43 6.31 -3.38 -14.65
CA ILE A 43 4.99 -3.41 -15.30
C ILE A 43 4.92 -2.38 -16.44
N ASN A 44 5.41 -1.16 -16.22
CA ASN A 44 5.42 -0.12 -17.24
C ASN A 44 6.32 -0.46 -18.45
N ALA A 45 7.34 -1.30 -18.24
CA ALA A 45 8.22 -1.80 -19.29
C ALA A 45 7.68 -3.07 -19.98
N GLY A 46 6.51 -3.58 -19.58
CA GLY A 46 5.97 -4.84 -20.08
C GLY A 46 6.54 -6.11 -19.42
N ASN A 47 7.27 -5.96 -18.32
CA ASN A 47 7.82 -7.07 -17.54
C ASN A 47 6.91 -7.45 -16.36
N HIS A 48 7.08 -8.68 -15.86
CA HIS A 48 6.30 -9.22 -14.74
C HIS A 48 7.16 -9.35 -13.48
N PRO A 49 6.87 -8.59 -12.40
CA PRO A 49 7.58 -8.74 -11.14
C PRO A 49 7.27 -10.08 -10.46
N ILE A 50 8.18 -10.56 -9.61
CA ILE A 50 8.01 -11.80 -8.84
C ILE A 50 6.81 -11.66 -7.91
N ARG A 51 5.75 -12.44 -8.19
CA ARG A 51 4.51 -12.45 -7.40
C ARG A 51 4.67 -13.37 -6.18
N CYS A 52 4.40 -12.84 -4.99
CA CYS A 52 4.48 -13.58 -3.73
C CYS A 52 3.11 -13.87 -3.09
N GLY A 53 2.02 -13.32 -3.63
CA GLY A 53 0.67 -13.59 -3.13
C GLY A 53 -0.39 -12.62 -3.63
N TRP A 54 -1.49 -12.51 -2.88
CA TRP A 54 -2.63 -11.65 -3.17
C TRP A 54 -3.19 -11.01 -1.91
N ILE A 55 -3.80 -9.83 -2.04
CA ILE A 55 -4.64 -9.19 -1.02
C ILE A 55 -6.09 -9.35 -1.47
N ASN A 56 -6.90 -10.02 -0.64
CA ASN A 56 -8.32 -10.25 -0.88
C ASN A 56 -8.62 -10.86 -2.28
N ASN A 57 -7.69 -11.60 -2.89
CA ASN A 57 -7.78 -12.14 -4.25
C ASN A 57 -7.92 -11.11 -5.40
N PHE A 58 -7.80 -9.81 -5.12
CA PHE A 58 -7.95 -8.76 -6.15
C PHE A 58 -6.65 -8.01 -6.43
N VAL A 59 -5.83 -7.78 -5.41
CA VAL A 59 -4.60 -6.98 -5.56
C VAL A 59 -3.38 -7.89 -5.47
N PRO A 60 -2.52 -7.97 -6.49
CA PRO A 60 -1.35 -8.83 -6.44
C PRO A 60 -0.31 -8.27 -5.45
N LYS A 61 0.33 -9.18 -4.72
CA LYS A 61 1.53 -8.89 -3.94
C LYS A 61 2.78 -9.31 -4.70
N VAL A 62 3.83 -8.52 -4.58
CA VAL A 62 5.11 -8.71 -5.25
C VAL A 62 6.26 -8.72 -4.25
N CYS A 63 7.31 -9.47 -4.56
CA CYS A 63 8.54 -9.40 -3.79
C CYS A 63 9.27 -8.10 -4.11
N CYS A 64 9.58 -7.32 -3.07
CA CYS A 64 10.24 -6.04 -3.23
C CYS A 64 11.42 -5.91 -2.27
N HIS A 65 12.54 -5.37 -2.77
CA HIS A 65 13.63 -4.97 -1.89
C HIS A 65 13.13 -3.88 -0.92
N PRO A 66 13.45 -3.94 0.39
CA PRO A 66 12.93 -2.98 1.38
C PRO A 66 13.14 -1.51 1.00
N ASP A 67 14.30 -1.18 0.44
CA ASP A 67 14.63 0.19 0.00
C ASP A 67 13.75 0.71 -1.16
N GLN A 68 13.06 -0.19 -1.86
CA GLN A 68 12.17 0.13 -2.97
C GLN A 68 10.70 0.19 -2.55
N VAL A 69 10.41 -0.06 -1.26
CA VAL A 69 9.06 0.01 -0.70
C VAL A 69 8.71 1.48 -0.40
N GLN A 70 7.78 2.02 -1.18
CA GLN A 70 7.23 3.34 -0.98
C GLN A 70 6.08 3.26 0.00
N HIS A 71 6.29 3.77 1.22
CA HIS A 71 5.17 3.98 2.14
C HIS A 71 4.32 5.15 1.63
N PRO A 72 2.98 5.00 1.54
CA PRO A 72 2.12 6.09 1.16
C PRO A 72 2.32 7.22 2.18
N LYS A 73 2.83 8.37 1.71
CA LYS A 73 2.81 9.59 2.52
C LYS A 73 1.35 9.84 2.88
N MET A 74 1.01 9.79 4.15
CA MET A 74 -0.33 10.15 4.63
C MET A 74 -0.54 11.63 4.32
N ILE A 75 -1.17 11.94 3.18
CA ILE A 75 -1.66 13.29 2.91
C ILE A 75 -2.90 13.46 3.78
N PHE A 76 -2.73 14.06 4.95
CA PHE A 76 -3.83 14.45 5.81
C PHE A 76 -4.63 15.53 5.08
N ARG A 77 -5.67 15.16 4.34
CA ARG A 77 -6.62 16.12 3.79
C ARG A 77 -7.49 16.60 4.95
N PRO A 78 -7.37 17.86 5.42
CA PRO A 78 -8.27 18.36 6.45
C PRO A 78 -9.70 18.27 5.89
N ASN A 79 -10.55 17.55 6.61
CA ASN A 79 -11.96 17.41 6.29
C ASN A 79 -12.61 18.79 6.45
N ARG A 80 -12.81 19.52 5.35
CA ARG A 80 -13.56 20.78 5.37
C ARG A 80 -15.00 20.46 5.74
N ASN A 81 -15.30 20.67 7.02
CA ASN A 81 -16.61 20.53 7.62
C ASN A 81 -17.72 21.06 6.71
N ARG A 82 -18.64 20.16 6.43
CA ARG A 82 -19.99 20.40 5.94
C ARG A 82 -20.74 21.24 6.98
N SER A 83 -20.52 22.55 6.98
CA SER A 83 -21.31 23.53 7.74
C SER A 83 -22.00 24.48 6.78
N GLN A 84 -22.67 23.95 5.76
CA GLN A 84 -23.72 24.66 5.06
C GLN A 84 -24.97 24.59 5.95
N ARG A 85 -24.97 25.38 7.03
CA ARG A 85 -26.21 25.72 7.73
C ARG A 85 -27.06 26.48 6.73
N ARG A 86 -28.07 25.79 6.19
CA ARG A 86 -29.31 26.45 5.74
C ARG A 86 -29.74 27.39 6.86
N ARG A 87 -29.66 28.69 6.60
CA ARG A 87 -30.42 29.73 7.30
C ARG A 87 -31.15 30.52 6.22
N ASP A 88 -32.14 29.87 5.63
CA ASP A 88 -33.30 30.56 5.09
C ASP A 88 -34.32 30.60 6.22
N TYR A 89 -34.40 31.72 6.92
CA TYR A 89 -35.56 32.07 7.74
C TYR A 89 -35.69 33.60 7.81
N TYR A 90 -36.88 34.04 7.39
CA TYR A 90 -37.44 35.39 7.29
C TYR A 90 -36.92 36.30 6.17
#